data_AF-A0A024T8V8-F1
#
_entry.id   AF-A0A024T8V8-F1
#
_cell.length_a   1.000
_cell.length_b   1.000
_cell.length_c   1.000
_cell.angle_alpha   90.00
_cell.angle_beta   90.00
_cell.angle_gamma   90.00
#
_symmetry.space_group_name_H-M   'P 1'
#
loop_
_entity.id
_entity.type
_entity.pdbx_description
1 polymer ?
#
loop_
_entity_poly.entity_id
_entity_poly.type
_entity_poly.pdbx_seq_one_letter_code
_entity_poly.pdbx_strand_id
1 'polypeptide(L)' 'MSLDLRVFAYENFLEFIVWTVRERDVGLGALSCYRSAVQSLYVDQGVDLPEPYDSDMKVV' A
#
# COMPACT_ATOMS: atom_id res chain seq x y z
N MET A 1 4.61 15.12 8.92
CA MET A 1 4.60 13.80 9.58
C MET A 1 4.40 12.76 8.49
N SER A 2 5.42 11.97 8.16
CA SER A 2 5.30 10.87 7.19
C SER A 2 5.12 9.55 7.94
N LEU A 3 4.59 8.55 7.24
CA LEU A 3 4.49 7.17 7.74
C LEU A 3 5.90 6.58 7.87
N ASP A 4 6.25 6.01 9.02
CA ASP A 4 7.55 5.36 9.22
C ASP A 4 7.51 3.93 8.66
N LEU A 5 8.16 3.71 7.52
CA LEU A 5 8.15 2.41 6.82
C LEU A 5 9.03 1.35 7.48
N ARG A 6 9.79 1.70 8.53
CA ARG A 6 10.50 0.72 9.38
C ARG A 6 9.56 0.02 10.35
N VAL A 7 8.37 0.61 10.58
CA VAL A 7 7.32 0.08 11.46
C VAL A 7 6.10 -0.34 10.64
N PHE A 8 5.75 0.44 9.62
CA PHE A 8 4.62 0.16 8.73
C PHE A 8 5.01 -0.83 7.62
N ALA A 9 4.89 -2.11 7.92
CA ALA A 9 5.12 -3.22 6.99
C ALA A 9 3.92 -3.48 6.04
N TYR A 10 4.13 -4.33 5.04
CA TYR A 10 3.13 -4.69 4.04
C TYR A 10 1.83 -5.26 4.65
N GLU A 11 1.90 -6.03 5.75
CA GLU A 11 0.69 -6.54 6.40
C GLU A 11 -0.21 -5.41 6.92
N ASN A 12 0.37 -4.31 7.44
CA ASN A 12 -0.39 -3.15 7.89
C ASN A 12 -1.10 -2.47 6.70
N PHE A 13 -0.46 -2.45 5.53
CA PHE A 13 -1.08 -1.94 4.31
C PHE A 13 -2.25 -2.84 3.88
N LEU A 14 -2.11 -4.17 3.96
CA LEU A 14 -3.20 -5.09 3.66
C LEU A 14 -4.38 -4.92 4.61
N GLU A 15 -4.13 -4.81 5.92
CA GLU A 15 -5.18 -4.56 6.91
C GLU A 15 -5.91 -3.24 6.62
N PHE A 16 -5.18 -2.18 6.28
CA PHE A 16 -5.75 -0.91 5.86
C PHE A 16 -6.65 -1.05 4.62
N ILE A 17 -6.21 -1.78 3.59
CA ILE A 17 -6.99 -2.00 2.36
C ILE A 17 -8.25 -2.81 2.66
N VAL A 18 -8.13 -3.91 3.42
CA VAL A 18 -9.26 -4.76 3.81
C VAL A 18 -10.29 -3.96 4.61
N TRP A 19 -9.84 -3.18 5.58
CA TRP A 19 -10.73 -2.30 6.36
C TRP A 19 -11.40 -1.25 5.46
N THR A 20 -10.65 -0.61 4.57
CA THR A 20 -11.17 0.46 3.70
C THR A 20 -12.25 -0.07 2.77
N VAL A 21 -12.05 -1.24 2.14
CA VAL A 21 -13.06 -1.86 1.26
C VAL A 21 -14.32 -2.29 2.03
N ARG A 22 -14.19 -2.65 3.30
CA ARG A 22 -15.35 -3.03 4.14
C ARG A 22 -16.16 -1.83 4.61
N GLU A 23 -15.48 -0.76 5.02
CA GLU A 23 -16.12 0.37 5.71
C GLU A 23 -16.41 1.56 4.79
N ARG A 24 -15.82 1.60 3.59
CA ARG A 24 -15.95 2.72 2.65
C ARG A 24 -16.31 2.19 1.26
N ASP A 25 -17.16 2.94 0.57
CA ASP A 25 -17.37 2.74 -0.86
C ASP A 25 -16.21 3.36 -1.63
N VAL A 26 -15.12 2.61 -1.75
CA VAL A 26 -13.92 3.02 -2.50
C VAL A 26 -13.78 2.20 -3.77
N GLY A 27 -13.63 2.89 -4.90
CA GLY A 27 -13.36 2.24 -6.18
C GLY A 27 -11.94 1.68 -6.28
N LEU A 28 -11.74 0.71 -7.17
CA LEU A 28 -10.44 0.09 -7.45
C LEU A 28 -9.33 1.12 -7.77
N GLY A 29 -9.67 2.22 -8.44
CA GLY A 29 -8.72 3.29 -8.74
C GLY A 29 -8.14 3.96 -7.48
N ALA A 30 -8.93 4.09 -6.42
CA ALA A 30 -8.45 4.65 -5.15
C ALA A 30 -7.47 3.69 -4.45
N LEU A 31 -7.75 2.38 -4.48
CA LEU A 31 -6.86 1.36 -3.93
C LEU A 31 -5.51 1.32 -4.65
N SER A 32 -5.53 1.43 -5.99
CA SER A 32 -4.31 1.57 -6.79
C SER A 32 -3.53 2.83 -6.43
N CYS A 33 -4.19 3.97 -6.24
CA CYS A 33 -3.54 5.19 -5.78
C CYS A 33 -2.91 5.05 -4.39
N TYR A 34 -3.57 4.38 -3.44
CA TYR A 34 -2.98 4.12 -2.12
C TYR A 34 -1.73 3.25 -2.22
N ARG A 35 -1.77 2.20 -3.04
CA ARG A 35 -0.60 1.36 -3.30
C ARG A 35 0.56 2.16 -3.88
N SER A 36 0.31 2.95 -4.92
CA SER A 36 1.34 3.78 -5.55
C SER A 36 1.91 4.82 -4.60
N ALA A 37 1.08 5.45 -3.76
CA ALA A 37 1.54 6.40 -2.76
C ALA A 37 2.49 5.76 -1.73
N VAL A 38 2.18 4.54 -1.27
CA VAL A 38 3.05 3.80 -0.36
C VAL A 38 4.34 3.35 -1.06
N GLN A 39 4.26 2.87 -2.31
CA GLN A 39 5.44 2.52 -3.12
C GLN A 39 6.38 3.72 -3.29
N SER A 40 5.85 4.88 -3.67
CA SER A 40 6.65 6.11 -3.77
C SER A 40 7.31 6.47 -2.44
N LEU A 41 6.60 6.25 -1.33
CA LEU A 41 7.17 6.53 -0.01
C LEU A 41 8.34 5.62 0.36
N TYR A 42 8.34 4.34 -0.06
CA TYR A 42 9.49 3.44 0.09
C TYR A 42 10.72 3.99 -0.64
N VAL A 43 10.53 4.43 -1.89
CA VAL A 43 11.59 5.06 -2.70
C VAL A 43 12.10 6.35 -2.05
N ASP A 44 11.19 7.23 -1.63
CA ASP A 44 11.52 8.52 -1.02
C ASP A 44 12.29 8.38 0.31
N GLN A 45 12.03 7.31 1.07
CA GLN A 45 12.72 7.02 2.32
C GLN A 45 13.99 6.18 2.14
N GLY A 46 14.30 5.73 0.91
CA GLY A 46 15.43 4.83 0.64
C GLY A 46 15.29 3.47 1.33
N VAL A 47 14.06 3.02 1.55
CA VAL A 47 13.76 1.71 2.14
C VAL A 47 13.49 0.72 1.01
N ASP A 48 14.05 -0.49 1.13
CA ASP A 48 13.82 -1.54 0.14
C ASP A 48 12.33 -1.83 0.00
N LEU A 49 11.86 -1.81 -1.25
CA LEU A 49 10.46 -2.08 -1.55
C LEU A 49 10.17 -3.58 -1.35
N PRO A 50 9.17 -3.96 -0.54
CA PRO A 50 8.82 -5.37 -0.38
C PRO A 50 8.37 -6.01 -1.69
N GLU A 51 8.79 -7.26 -1.95
CA GLU A 51 8.44 -8.04 -3.16
C GLU A 51 6.95 -8.03 -3.54
N PRO A 52 5.97 -8.06 -2.59
CA PRO A 52 4.54 -7.98 -2.93
C PRO A 52 4.09 -6.66 -3.59
N TYR A 53 4.88 -5.60 -3.48
CA TYR A 53 4.64 -4.36 -4.24
C TYR A 53 5.17 -4.45 -5.66
N ASP A 54 6.10 -5.35 -5.96
CA ASP A 54 6.68 -5.51 -7.30
C ASP A 54 5.78 -6.37 -8.19
N SER A 55 5.15 -7.41 -7.62
CA SER A 55 4.18 -8.20 -8.38
C SER A 55 2.96 -7.36 -8.75
N ASP A 56 2.75 -7.16 -10.05
CA ASP A 56 1.49 -6.61 -10.58
C ASP A 56 0.34 -7.37 -9.92
N MET A 57 -0.59 -6.64 -9.31
CA MET A 57 -1.74 -7.23 -8.62
C MET A 57 -2.66 -7.77 -9.72
N LYS A 58 -2.33 -8.95 -10.24
CA LYS A 58 -3.16 -9.65 -11.21
C LYS A 58 -4.48 -9.93 -10.52
N VAL A 59 -5.51 -9.23 -10.98
CA VAL A 59 -6.90 -9.55 -10.69
C VAL A 59 -7.08 -11.00 -11.14
N VAL A 60 -7.25 -11.90 -10.18
CA VAL A 60 -7.69 -13.29 -10.41
C VAL A 60 -9.20 -13.29 -10.53
#